data_AF-A0AAP0MNC1-F1
#
_entry.id   AF-A0AAP0MNC1-F1
#
_cell.length_a   1.000
_cell.length_b   1.000
_cell.length_c   1.000
_cell.angle_alpha   90.00
_cell.angle_beta   90.00
_cell.angle_gamma   90.00
#
_symmetry.space_group_name_H-M   'P 1'
#
loop_
_entity.id
_entity.type
_entity.pdbx_description
1 polymer ?
#
loop_
_entity_poly.entity_id
_entity_poly.type
_entity_poly.pdbx_seq_one_letter_code
_entity_poly.pdbx_strand_id
1 'polypeptide(L)' 'MQAFADELGIPFLETSAKDAINVEQAFLTMAGEIKKKMGNQPSANKSSGTVQMKG' A
#
# COMPACT_ATOMS: atom_id res chain seq x y z
N MET A 1 -21.38 -6.16 -5.88
CA MET A 1 -20.12 -5.48 -5.49
C MET A 1 -18.97 -5.95 -6.36
N GLN A 2 -18.72 -7.26 -6.47
CA GLN A 2 -17.73 -7.82 -7.41
C GLN A 2 -17.88 -7.28 -8.84
N ALA A 3 -19.07 -7.40 -9.46
CA ALA A 3 -19.28 -6.93 -10.83
C ALA A 3 -18.98 -5.42 -11.04
N PHE A 4 -19.28 -4.58 -10.04
CA PHE A 4 -18.97 -3.15 -10.09
C PHE A 4 -17.46 -2.88 -9.95
N ALA A 5 -16.77 -3.68 -9.13
CA ALA A 5 -15.32 -3.62 -9.01
C ALA A 5 -14.64 -4.06 -10.32
N ASP A 6 -15.17 -5.10 -10.96
CA ASP A 6 -14.70 -5.59 -12.26
C ASP A 6 -14.88 -4.53 -13.36
N GLU A 7 -16.03 -3.83 -13.39
CA GLU A 7 -16.30 -2.71 -14.31
C GLU A 7 -15.30 -1.56 -14.15
N LEU A 8 -14.88 -1.26 -12.91
CA LEU A 8 -13.92 -0.21 -12.61
C LEU A 8 -12.46 -0.68 -12.67
N GLY A 9 -12.22 -1.98 -12.85
CA GLY A 9 -10.89 -2.60 -12.80
C GLY A 9 -10.23 -2.47 -11.42
N ILE A 10 -11.01 -2.34 -10.35
CA ILE A 10 -10.50 -2.23 -8.97
C ILE A 10 -10.47 -3.62 -8.31
N PRO A 11 -9.40 -3.97 -7.58
CA PRO A 11 -9.36 -5.21 -6.83
C PRO A 11 -10.50 -5.29 -5.79
N PHE A 12 -11.14 -6.45 -5.70
CA PHE A 12 -12.18 -6.73 -4.72
C PHE A 12 -11.75 -7.86 -3.79
N LEU A 13 -12.06 -7.73 -2.50
CA LEU A 13 -11.83 -8.75 -1.49
C LEU A 13 -12.97 -8.78 -0.48
N GLU A 14 -13.75 -9.85 -0.48
CA GLU A 14 -14.81 -10.08 0.51
C GLU A 14 -14.21 -10.56 1.84
N THR A 15 -14.64 -9.98 2.95
CA THR A 15 -14.14 -10.30 4.30
C THR A 15 -15.29 -10.40 5.29
N SER A 16 -15.14 -11.25 6.31
CA SER A 16 -16.02 -11.26 7.49
C SER A 16 -15.16 -11.04 8.73
N ALA A 17 -15.27 -9.85 9.34
CA ALA A 17 -14.62 -9.57 10.62
C ALA A 17 -15.19 -10.44 11.75
N LYS A 18 -16.47 -10.82 11.64
CA LYS A 18 -17.16 -11.66 12.63
C LYS A 18 -16.65 -13.10 12.60
N ASP A 19 -16.45 -13.64 11.39
CA ASP A 19 -16.06 -15.04 11.18
C ASP A 19 -14.56 -15.19 10.88
N ALA A 20 -13.80 -14.10 11.01
CA ALA A 20 -12.37 -14.00 10.69
C ALA A 20 -11.99 -14.44 9.25
N ILE A 21 -12.93 -14.34 8.30
CA ILE A 21 -12.70 -14.74 6.90
C ILE A 21 -11.95 -13.63 6.17
N ASN A 22 -10.83 -14.00 5.52
CA ASN A 22 -10.01 -13.16 4.65
C ASN A 22 -9.43 -11.88 5.28
N VAL A 23 -9.51 -11.72 6.61
CA VAL A 23 -9.03 -10.53 7.34
C VAL A 23 -7.51 -10.38 7.22
N GLU A 24 -6.76 -11.47 7.39
CA GLU A 24 -5.30 -11.47 7.25
C GLU A 24 -4.87 -11.15 5.80
N GLN A 25 -5.53 -11.76 4.82
CA GLN A 25 -5.28 -11.50 3.41
C GLN A 25 -5.55 -10.04 3.05
N ALA A 26 -6.63 -9.45 3.59
CA ALA A 26 -6.94 -8.04 3.41
C ALA A 26 -5.84 -7.14 3.97
N PHE A 27 -5.36 -7.44 5.17
CA PHE A 27 -4.28 -6.71 5.82
C PHE A 27 -2.98 -6.77 5.00
N LEU A 28 -2.55 -7.97 4.60
CA LEU A 28 -1.32 -8.17 3.82
C LEU A 28 -1.39 -7.52 2.44
N THR A 29 -2.56 -7.60 1.79
CA THR A 29 -2.79 -6.96 0.48
C THR A 29 -2.65 -5.45 0.59
N MET A 30 -3.35 -4.83 1.55
CA MET A 30 -3.26 -3.38 1.78
C MET A 30 -1.84 -2.93 2.12
N ALA A 31 -1.15 -3.64 3.02
CA ALA A 31 0.24 -3.33 3.38
C ALA A 31 1.18 -3.44 2.16
N GLY A 32 1.00 -4.48 1.35
CA GLY A 32 1.76 -4.69 0.12
C GLY A 32 1.55 -3.56 -0.90
N GLU A 33 0.32 -3.09 -1.08
CA GLU A 33 0.01 -1.98 -1.99
C GLU A 33 0.60 -0.65 -1.51
N ILE A 34 0.53 -0.36 -0.21
CA ILE A 34 1.16 0.84 0.38
C ILE A 34 2.67 0.78 0.12
N LYS A 35 3.32 -0.36 0.37
CA LYS A 35 4.76 -0.54 0.12
C LYS A 35 5.11 -0.35 -1.35
N LYS A 36 4.32 -0.91 -2.28
CA LYS A 36 4.52 -0.73 -3.73
C LYS A 36 4.42 0.75 -4.12
N LYS A 37 3.42 1.48 -3.61
CA LYS A 37 3.28 2.93 -3.84
C LYS A 37 4.48 3.72 -3.31
N MET A 38 4.96 3.40 -2.10
CA MET A 38 6.15 4.04 -1.52
C MET A 38 7.43 3.73 -2.30
N GLY A 39 7.61 2.48 -2.76
CA GLY A 39 8.77 2.07 -3.56
C GLY A 39 8.76 2.61 -4.98
N ASN A 40 7.59 2.90 -5.53
CA ASN A 40 7.40 3.47 -6.87
C ASN A 40 7.39 5.00 -6.89
N GLN A 41 7.62 5.66 -5.74
CA GLN A 41 8.05 7.05 -5.80
C GLN A 41 9.44 7.05 -6.46
N PRO A 42 9.64 7.78 -7.58
CA PRO A 42 11.01 8.05 -8.02
C PRO A 42 11.69 8.67 -6.81
N SER A 43 12.88 8.13 -6.45
CA SER A 43 13.74 8.69 -5.42
C SER A 43 13.81 10.19 -5.68
N ALA A 44 13.02 10.97 -4.93
CA ALA A 44 13.18 12.40 -4.89
C ALA A 44 14.56 12.54 -4.30
N ASN A 45 15.52 12.75 -5.20
CA ASN A 45 16.93 12.87 -4.98
C ASN A 45 17.17 13.33 -3.56
N LYS A 46 17.54 12.39 -2.66
CA LYS A 46 17.99 12.74 -1.32
C LYS A 46 19.31 13.45 -1.54
N SER A 47 19.23 14.74 -1.89
CA SER A 47 20.32 15.67 -1.77
C SER A 47 20.81 15.50 -0.34
N SER A 48 22.00 14.91 -0.26
CA SER A 48 22.80 14.79 0.93
C SER A 48 22.88 16.16 1.60
N GLY A 49 21.95 16.42 2.52
CA GLY A 49 22.04 17.51 3.48
C GLY A 49 23.05 17.12 4.54
N THR A 50 24.32 17.02 4.14
CA THR A 50 25.45 17.04 5.08
C THR A 50 25.42 18.39 5.77
N VAL A 51 24.74 18.47 6.92
CA VAL A 51 24.92 19.57 7.87
C VAL A 51 26.32 19.40 8.45
N GLN A 52 27.32 19.98 7.77
CA GLN A 52 28.67 20.14 8.31
C GLN A 52 28.58 21.15 9.45
N MET A 53 28.38 20.65 10.67
CA MET A 53 28.56 21.46 11.88
C MET A 53 30.06 21.71 12.04
N LYS A 54 30.49 22.89 11.58
CA LYS A 54 31.84 23.41 11.73
C LYS A 54 31.95 24.04 13.13
N GLY A 55 32.83 23.45 13.95
CA GLY A 55 33.65 24.11 14.99
C GLY A 55 32.92 24.68 16.18
#